data_AF-K1YGA8-F1
#
_entry.id   AF-K1YGA8-F1
#
_cell.length_a   1.000
_cell.length_b   1.000
_cell.length_c   1.000
_cell.angle_alpha   90.00
_cell.angle_beta   90.00
_cell.angle_gamma   90.00
#
_symmetry.space_group_name_H-M   'P 1'
#
loop_
_entity.id
_entity.type
_entity.pdbx_description
1 polymer ?
#
loop_
_entity_poly.entity_id
_entity_poly.type
_entity_poly.pdbx_seq_one_letter_code
_entity_poly.pdbx_strand_id
1 'polypeptide(L)' 'MLLSGTPVEVVQADMGNPDEVGTLFDFIQTKYGYLDIFVANAAATAFKPLLEIKPHHIEKTFSITVTGFILG' A
#
# COMPACT_ATOMS: atom_id res chain seq x y z
N MET A 1 -6.60 35.19 -11.05
CA MET A 1 -7.06 34.40 -9.90
C MET A 1 -6.73 32.95 -10.20
N LEU A 2 -5.59 32.46 -9.69
CA LEU A 2 -5.12 31.10 -9.95
C LEU A 2 -5.99 30.16 -9.11
N LEU A 3 -6.66 29.20 -9.76
CA LEU A 3 -7.27 28.07 -9.06
C LEU A 3 -6.12 27.20 -8.56
N SER A 4 -5.68 27.39 -7.31
CA SER A 4 -4.68 26.50 -6.71
C SER A 4 -5.37 25.19 -6.34
N GLY A 5 -5.09 24.12 -7.10
CA GLY A 5 -5.52 22.77 -6.75
C GLY A 5 -4.81 22.26 -5.48
N THR A 6 -5.36 21.21 -4.89
CA THR A 6 -4.71 20.50 -3.78
C THR A 6 -3.39 19.87 -4.27
N PRO A 7 -2.26 20.03 -3.56
CA PRO A 7 -1.02 19.33 -3.89
C PRO A 7 -1.23 17.81 -3.86
N VAL A 8 -0.67 17.09 -4.84
CA VAL A 8 -0.76 15.62 -4.95
C VAL A 8 0.62 15.06 -5.23
N GLU A 9 0.99 14.01 -4.51
CA GLU A 9 2.19 13.23 -4.74
C GLU A 9 1.80 11.84 -5.25
N VAL A 10 2.60 11.30 -6.16
CA VAL A 10 2.44 9.94 -6.66
C VAL A 10 3.75 9.21 -6.40
N VAL A 11 3.67 8.16 -5.59
CA VAL A 11 4.82 7.32 -5.23
C VAL A 11 4.48 5.89 -5.61
N GLN A 12 5.36 5.24 -6.37
CA GLN A 12 5.21 3.83 -6.69
C GLN A 12 5.65 2.99 -5.49
N ALA A 13 4.78 2.09 -5.03
CA ALA A 13 5.09 1.11 -3.99
C ALA A 13 4.22 -0.15 -4.16
N ASP A 14 4.82 -1.34 -4.19
CA ASP A 14 4.11 -2.61 -3.96
C ASP A 14 3.93 -2.81 -2.45
N MET A 15 2.69 -2.69 -1.97
CA MET A 15 2.37 -2.89 -0.55
C MET A 15 2.64 -4.33 -0.06
N GLY A 16 2.91 -5.29 -0.96
CA GLY A 16 3.39 -6.63 -0.61
C GLY A 16 4.91 -6.72 -0.42
N ASN A 17 5.66 -5.64 -0.64
CA ASN A 17 7.11 -5.55 -0.46
C ASN A 17 7.43 -4.62 0.72
N PRO A 18 7.89 -5.14 1.88
CA PRO A 18 8.17 -4.33 3.07
C PRO A 18 9.16 -3.18 2.84
N ASP A 19 10.17 -3.36 1.97
CA ASP A 19 11.18 -2.33 1.71
C ASP A 19 10.57 -1.12 0.96
N GLU A 20 9.62 -1.39 0.05
CA GLU A 20 8.89 -0.34 -0.67
C GLU A 20 7.87 0.38 0.23
N VAL A 21 7.24 -0.35 1.17
CA VAL A 21 6.39 0.26 2.20
C VAL A 21 7.22 1.22 3.07
N GLY A 22 8.39 0.78 3.56
CA GLY A 22 9.30 1.64 4.32
C GLY A 22 9.69 2.90 3.55
N THR A 23 10.04 2.74 2.26
CA THR A 23 10.41 3.86 1.38
C THR A 23 9.26 4.88 1.22
N LEU A 24 8.01 4.42 1.13
CA LEU A 24 6.83 5.30 1.05
C LEU A 24 6.67 6.14 2.32
N PHE A 25 6.81 5.54 3.50
CA PHE A 25 6.68 6.26 4.77
C PHE A 25 7.88 7.17 5.04
N ASP A 26 9.09 6.79 4.65
CA ASP A 26 10.27 7.65 4.69
C ASP A 26 10.10 8.90 3.82
N PHE A 27 9.48 8.77 2.64
CA PHE A 27 9.13 9.90 1.79
C PHE A 27 8.16 10.86 2.51
N ILE A 28 7.10 10.33 3.14
CA ILE A 28 6.12 11.13 3.89
C ILE A 28 6.79 11.83 5.07
N GLN A 29 7.60 11.10 5.86
CA GLN A 29 8.33 11.64 7.00
C GLN A 29 9.30 12.76 6.57
N THR A 30 10.01 12.57 5.45
CA THR A 30 10.96 13.57 4.94
C THR A 30 10.27 14.83 4.42
N LYS A 31 9.13 14.68 3.73
CA LYS A 31 8.45 15.79 3.04
C LYS A 31 7.44 16.53 3.91
N TYR A 32 6.70 15.80 4.74
CA TYR A 32 5.58 16.32 5.53
C TYR A 32 5.78 16.21 7.04
N GLY A 33 6.74 15.38 7.49
CA GLY A 33 7.08 15.24 8.92
C GLY A 33 6.16 14.31 9.71
N TYR A 34 4.93 14.08 9.24
CA TYR A 34 3.94 13.19 9.85
C TYR A 34 2.83 12.81 8.86
N LEU A 35 2.00 11.83 9.22
CA LEU A 35 0.83 11.39 8.46
C LEU A 35 -0.41 11.42 9.36
N ASP A 36 -1.43 12.20 8.99
CA ASP A 36 -2.69 12.29 9.76
C ASP A 36 -3.61 11.08 9.54
N ILE A 37 -3.70 10.62 8.30
CA ILE A 37 -4.65 9.59 7.87
C ILE A 37 -3.95 8.63 6.93
N PHE A 38 -3.97 7.35 7.28
CA PHE A 38 -3.55 6.27 6.40
C PHE A 38 -4.76 5.48 5.93
N VAL A 39 -4.94 5.38 4.61
CA VAL A 39 -5.97 4.54 3.99
C VAL A 39 -5.29 3.35 3.32
N ALA A 40 -5.20 2.24 4.04
CA ALA A 40 -4.67 0.97 3.53
C ALA A 40 -5.64 0.28 2.58
N ASN A 41 -5.81 0.84 1.38
CA ASN A 41 -6.76 0.35 0.38
C ASN A 41 -6.18 -0.76 -0.52
N ALA A 42 -4.85 -0.89 -0.60
CA ALA A 42 -4.23 -1.89 -1.45
C ALA A 42 -4.68 -3.30 -1.06
N ALA A 43 -5.24 -4.02 -2.03
CA ALA A 43 -5.68 -5.39 -1.84
C ALA A 43 -5.49 -6.17 -3.14
N ALA A 44 -5.15 -7.44 -3.00
CA ALA A 44 -5.17 -8.40 -4.09
C ALA A 44 -5.93 -9.64 -3.61
N THR A 45 -6.75 -10.20 -4.49
CA THR A 45 -7.40 -11.49 -4.24
C THR A 45 -7.45 -12.27 -5.54
N ALA A 46 -7.32 -13.59 -5.43
CA ALA A 46 -7.55 -14.47 -6.56
C ALA A 46 -9.05 -14.78 -6.64
N PHE A 47 -9.72 -14.23 -7.64
CA PHE A 47 -11.12 -14.55 -7.94
C PHE A 47 -11.22 -15.91 -8.64
N LYS A 48 -11.11 -16.98 -7.85
CA LYS A 48 -11.14 -18.38 -8.32
C LYS A 48 -12.05 -19.23 -7.43
N PRO A 49 -12.59 -20.35 -7.94
CA PRO A 49 -13.25 -21.35 -7.10
C PRO A 49 -12.31 -21.80 -5.97
N LEU A 50 -12.88 -22.12 -4.80
CA LEU A 50 -12.09 -22.50 -3.61
C LEU A 50 -11.13 -23.68 -3.90
N LEU A 51 -11.59 -24.66 -4.69
CA LEU A 51 -10.79 -25.84 -5.07
C LEU A 51 -9.62 -25.51 -6.03
N GLU A 52 -9.59 -24.32 -6.62
CA GLU A 52 -8.54 -23.84 -7.52
C GLU A 52 -7.59 -22.82 -6.86
N ILE A 53 -7.82 -22.49 -5.59
CA ILE A 53 -6.92 -21.62 -4.84
C ILE A 53 -5.60 -22.34 -4.59
N LYS A 54 -4.50 -21.63 -4.83
CA LYS A 54 -3.14 -22.09 -4.62
C LYS A 54 -2.49 -21.27 -3.49
N PRO A 55 -1.48 -21.81 -2.78
CA PRO A 55 -0.82 -21.11 -1.68
C PRO A 55 -0.41 -19.67 -1.99
N HIS A 56 0.22 -19.44 -3.16
CA HIS A 56 0.67 -18.10 -3.57
C HIS A 56 -0.47 -17.07 -3.74
N HIS A 57 -1.71 -17.51 -4.00
CA HIS A 57 -2.85 -16.58 -4.03
C HIS A 57 -3.12 -16.01 -2.64
N ILE A 58 -3.09 -16.88 -1.63
CA ILE A 58 -3.31 -16.53 -0.23
C ILE A 58 -2.14 -15.67 0.25
N GLU A 59 -0.91 -16.11 -0.02
CA GLU A 59 0.31 -15.38 0.36
C GLU A 59 0.29 -13.96 -0.21
N LYS A 60 -0.03 -13.75 -1.49
CA LYS A 60 -0.08 -12.40 -2.07
C LYS A 60 -1.15 -11.52 -1.39
N THR A 61 -2.33 -12.07 -1.08
CA THR A 61 -3.35 -11.34 -0.33
C THR A 61 -2.86 -10.92 1.06
N PHE A 62 -2.28 -11.85 1.82
CA PHE A 62 -1.78 -11.57 3.16
C PHE A 62 -0.60 -10.60 3.16
N SER A 63 0.34 -10.75 2.23
CA SER A 63 1.48 -9.84 2.11
C SER A 63 1.03 -8.39 1.85
N ILE A 64 0.06 -8.18 0.96
CA ILE A 64 -0.43 -6.84 0.64
C ILE A 64 -1.30 -6.25 1.75
N THR A 65 -2.32 -7.00 2.20
CA THR A 65 -3.40 -6.44 3.01
C THR A 65 -3.14 -6.53 4.51
N VAL A 66 -2.40 -7.55 4.96
CA VAL A 66 -2.12 -7.74 6.39
C VAL A 66 -0.71 -7.27 6.72
N THR A 67 0.30 -7.87 6.11
CA THR A 67 1.69 -7.52 6.40
C THR A 67 1.99 -6.08 6.00
N GLY A 68 1.62 -5.67 4.79
CA GLY A 68 1.80 -4.28 4.33
C GLY A 68 1.07 -3.24 5.16
N PHE A 69 -0.06 -3.60 5.79
CA PHE A 69 -0.77 -2.72 6.71
C PHE A 69 -0.10 -2.62 8.09
N ILE A 70 0.45 -3.71 8.61
CA ILE A 70 1.06 -3.76 9.94
C ILE A 70 2.47 -3.16 9.94
N LEU A 71 3.22 -3.31 8.85
CA LEU A 71 4.60 -2.83 8.72
C LEU A 71 4.69 -1.38 8.22
N GLY A 72 3.61 -0.83 7.67
CA GLY A 72 3.48 0.60 7.36
C GLY A 72 2.98 1.38 8.56
#